data_AF-A0A2V7I8J6-F1
#
_entry.id   AF-A0A2V7I8J6-F1
#
_cell.length_a   1.000
_cell.length_b   1.000
_cell.length_c   1.000
_cell.angle_alpha   90.00
_cell.angle_beta   90.00
_cell.angle_gamma   90.00
#
_symmetry.space_group_name_H-M   'P 1'
#
loop_
_entity.id
_entity.type
_entity.pdbx_description
1 polymer ?
#
loop_
_entity_poly.entity_id
_entity_poly.type
_entity_poly.pdbx_seq_one_letter_code
_entity_poly.pdbx_strand_id
1 'polypeptide(L)' 'MRGRDLSPEFIYRRIAKGMPPMPAYGPVLSSEQIWKLVAYVQALGRSKD' A
#
# COMPACT_ATOMS: atom_id res chain seq x y z
N MET A 1 2.77 18.97 11.04
CA MET A 1 3.09 17.92 10.05
C MET A 1 1.92 16.95 10.01
N ARG A 2 0.99 17.06 9.06
CA ARG A 2 -0.19 16.18 9.01
C ARG A 2 0.28 14.77 8.64
N GLY A 3 -0.01 13.79 9.50
CA GLY A 3 0.23 12.38 9.22
C GLY A 3 -0.36 12.04 7.86
N ARG A 4 0.46 11.47 6.98
CA ARG A 4 0.00 11.04 5.64
C ARG A 4 -1.21 10.13 5.84
N ASP A 5 -2.33 10.51 5.26
CA ASP A 5 -3.52 9.68 5.21
C ASP A 5 -3.15 8.35 4.52
N LEU A 6 -3.06 7.27 5.31
CA LEU A 6 -2.76 5.91 4.84
C LEU A 6 -4.05 5.24 4.36
N SER A 7 -4.84 5.96 3.58
CA SER A 7 -6.07 5.42 3.01
C SER A 7 -5.76 4.18 2.17
N PRO A 8 -6.67 3.20 2.09
CA PRO A 8 -6.47 2.01 1.28
C PRO A 8 -6.06 2.33 -0.17
N GLU A 9 -6.65 3.37 -0.76
CA GLU A 9 -6.39 3.84 -2.12
C GLU A 9 -5.00 4.46 -2.24
N PHE A 10 -4.55 5.20 -1.22
CA PHE A 10 -3.20 5.73 -1.18
C PHE A 10 -2.17 4.60 -1.15
N ILE A 11 -2.37 3.60 -0.29
CA ILE A 11 -1.49 2.43 -0.18
C ILE A 11 -1.49 1.65 -1.50
N TYR A 12 -2.68 1.38 -2.07
CA TYR A 12 -2.81 0.71 -3.36
C TYR A 12 -2.03 1.45 -4.45
N ARG A 13 -2.24 2.77 -4.60
CA ARG A 13 -1.55 3.57 -5.61
C ARG A 13 -0.05 3.55 -5.39
N ARG A 14 0.40 3.57 -4.14
CA ARG A 14 1.83 3.54 -3.81
C ARG A 14 2.49 2.22 -4.19
N ILE A 15 1.82 1.09 -3.95
CA ILE A 15 2.32 -0.24 -4.36
C ILE A 15 2.26 -0.40 -5.88
N ALA A 16 1.12 -0.06 -6.50
CA ALA A 16 0.90 -0.27 -7.93
C ALA A 16 1.83 0.59 -8.79
N LYS A 17 1.96 1.89 -8.48
CA LYS A 17 2.72 2.85 -9.28
C LYS A 17 4.16 3.07 -8.80
N GLY A 18 4.46 2.66 -7.57
CA GLY A 18 5.70 3.05 -6.91
C GLY A 18 5.75 4.55 -6.62
N MET A 19 6.83 4.97 -5.98
CA MET A 19 7.38 6.32 -6.12
C MET A 19 8.82 6.23 -5.62
N PRO A 20 9.79 6.74 -6.40
CA PRO A 20 11.21 6.59 -6.11
C PRO A 20 11.56 6.83 -4.63
N PRO A 21 12.36 5.96 -4.00
CA PRO A 21 13.08 4.81 -4.58
C PRO A 21 12.23 3.52 -4.71
N MET A 22 10.97 3.53 -4.27
CA MET A 22 10.11 2.34 -4.33
C MET A 22 9.70 2.05 -5.78
N PRO A 23 9.97 0.84 -6.32
CA PRO A 23 9.57 0.47 -7.67
C PRO A 23 8.05 0.28 -7.78
N ALA A 24 7.55 0.28 -9.01
CA ALA A 24 6.16 -0.05 -9.31
C ALA A 24 5.96 -1.57 -9.29
N TYR A 25 4.98 -2.06 -8.53
CA TYR A 25 4.64 -3.48 -8.49
C TYR A 25 3.41 -3.83 -9.35
N GLY A 26 2.71 -2.85 -9.91
CA GLY A 26 1.59 -3.06 -10.83
C GLY A 26 1.90 -3.93 -12.07
N PRO A 27 3.13 -3.90 -12.63
CA PRO A 27 3.50 -4.79 -13.73
C PRO A 27 3.73 -6.26 -13.34
N VAL A 28 3.90 -6.57 -12.05
CA VAL A 28 4.26 -7.91 -11.55
C VAL A 28 3.19 -8.56 -10.66
N LEU A 29 2.31 -7.76 -10.05
CA LEU A 29 1.21 -8.23 -9.19
C LEU A 29 -0.13 -7.88 -9.82
N SER A 30 -1.09 -8.80 -9.71
CA SER A 30 -2.49 -8.51 -10.06
C SER A 30 -3.10 -7.48 -9.09
N SER A 31 -4.14 -6.78 -9.54
CA SER A 31 -4.91 -5.85 -8.68
C SER A 31 -5.39 -6.52 -7.39
N GLU A 32 -5.87 -7.77 -7.48
CA GLU A 32 -6.32 -8.54 -6.32
C GLU A 32 -5.17 -8.81 -5.33
N GLN A 33 -3.99 -9.17 -5.82
CA GLN A 33 -2.81 -9.37 -4.97
C GLN A 33 -2.40 -8.08 -4.25
N ILE A 34 -2.45 -6.94 -4.94
CA ILE A 34 -2.16 -5.64 -4.32
C ILE A 34 -3.20 -5.30 -3.25
N TRP A 35 -4.49 -5.57 -3.48
CA TRP A 35 -5.53 -5.37 -2.45
C TRP A 35 -5.33 -6.25 -1.22
N LYS A 36 -4.87 -7.50 -1.38
CA LYS A 36 -4.48 -8.35 -0.25
C LYS A 36 -3.33 -7.74 0.56
N LEU A 37 -2.34 -7.14 -0.11
CA LEU A 37 -1.25 -6.42 0.56
C LEU A 37 -1.75 -5.17 1.29
N VAL A 38 -2.66 -4.40 0.69
CA VAL A 38 -3.28 -3.23 1.34
C VAL A 38 -3.97 -3.66 2.65
N ALA A 39 -4.77 -4.72 2.61
CA ALA A 39 -5.45 -5.25 3.79
C ALA A 39 -4.46 -5.69 4.87
N TYR A 40 -3.36 -6.36 4.48
CA TYR A 40 -2.30 -6.78 5.40
C TYR A 40 -1.60 -5.59 6.07
N VAL A 41 -1.20 -4.58 5.30
CA VAL A 41 -0.55 -3.36 5.84
C VAL A 41 -1.47 -2.62 6.81
N GLN A 42 -2.76 -2.52 6.51
CA GLN A 42 -3.73 -1.92 7.42
C GLN A 42 -3.91 -2.73 8.71
N ALA A 43 -3.88 -4.06 8.63
CA ALA A 43 -3.94 -4.91 9.80
C ALA A 43 -2.72 -4.66 10.71
N LEU A 44 -1.51 -4.60 10.14
CA LEU A 44 -0.28 -4.30 10.90
C LEU A 44 -0.32 -2.94 11.61
N GLY A 45 -0.92 -1.92 10.99
CA GLY A 45 -1.08 -0.61 11.61
C GLY A 45 -2.02 -0.60 12.83
N ARG A 46 -2.93 -1.57 12.92
CA ARG A 46 -3.82 -1.78 14.07
C ARG A 46 -3.21 -2.62 15.18
N SER A 47 -2.22 -3.45 14.86
CA SER A 47 -1.54 -4.37 15.79
C SER A 47 -0.52 -3.70 16.71
N LYS A 48 -0.56 -2.38 16.85
CA LYS A 48 0.42 -1.62 17.63
C LYS A 48 -0.02 -1.57 19.09
N ASP A 49 0.33 -2.62 19.84
CA ASP A 49 0.45 -2.61 21.31
C ASP A 49 1.81 -2.00 21.72
#